data_AF-A0A849EHC3-F1
#
_entry.id   AF-A0A849EHC3-F1
#
_cell.length_a   1.000
_cell.length_b   1.000
_cell.length_c   1.000
_cell.angle_alpha   90.00
_cell.angle_beta   90.00
_cell.angle_gamma   90.00
#
_symmetry.space_group_name_H-M   'P 1'
#
loop_
_entity.id
_entity.type
_entity.pdbx_description
1 polymer ?
#
loop_
_entity_poly.entity_id
_entity_poly.type
_entity_poly.pdbx_seq_one_letter_code
_entity_poly.pdbx_strand_id
1 'polypeptide(L)'
;MTMSKVDNDIIKGLEQALAHARGDDADVVVHEVKLDDIDVKGIRKTLNITQDELAILLGVSASGLRKWEQGQRHPRGAARTLLKIMEKEPEAVLRAVAS
;
A
#
# COMPACT_ATOMS: atom_id res chain seq x y z
N MET A 1 10.93 15.26 -45.89
CA MET A 1 11.66 14.62 -44.77
C MET A 1 10.65 13.79 -44.03
N THR A 2 10.72 12.47 -44.12
CA THR A 2 9.76 11.57 -43.46
C THR A 2 10.15 11.47 -41.99
N MET A 3 9.18 11.60 -41.08
CA MET A 3 9.41 11.43 -39.65
C MET A 3 10.00 10.04 -39.36
N SER A 4 10.97 9.98 -38.45
CA SER A 4 11.56 8.72 -38.01
C SER A 4 10.58 7.95 -37.13
N LYS A 5 10.84 6.65 -36.96
CA LYS A 5 10.07 5.82 -36.02
C LYS A 5 10.10 6.40 -34.60
N VAL A 6 11.25 6.92 -34.18
CA VAL A 6 11.44 7.50 -32.85
C VAL A 6 10.57 8.75 -32.67
N ASP A 7 10.49 9.61 -33.68
CA ASP A 7 9.67 10.83 -33.62
C ASP A 7 8.18 10.48 -33.42
N ASN A 8 7.70 9.47 -34.17
CA ASN A 8 6.31 9.01 -34.06
C ASN A 8 6.02 8.37 -32.68
N ASP A 9 6.93 7.56 -32.16
CA ASP A 9 6.77 6.90 -30.86
C ASP A 9 6.75 7.93 -29.71
N ILE A 10 7.55 9.00 -29.79
CA ILE A 10 7.55 10.10 -28.81
C ILE A 10 6.23 10.88 -28.83
N ILE A 11 5.76 11.27 -30.02
CA ILE A 11 4.48 12.00 -30.13
C ILE A 11 3.34 11.14 -29.58
N LYS A 12 3.28 9.87 -29.97
CA LYS A 12 2.29 8.92 -29.46
C LYS A 12 2.33 8.84 -27.93
N GLY A 13 3.51 8.71 -27.33
CA GLY A 13 3.64 8.66 -25.87
C GLY A 13 3.15 9.93 -25.17
N LEU A 14 3.38 11.11 -25.76
CA LEU A 14 2.90 12.38 -25.21
C LEU A 14 1.38 12.55 -25.34
N GLU A 15 0.79 12.08 -26.44
CA GLU A 15 -0.66 12.04 -26.62
C GLU A 15 -1.33 11.12 -25.59
N GLN A 16 -0.76 9.94 -25.35
CA GLN A 16 -1.19 9.02 -24.30
C GLN A 16 -1.08 9.66 -22.90
N ALA A 17 0.02 10.35 -22.60
CA ALA A 17 0.18 11.06 -21.34
C ALA A 17 -0.88 12.16 -21.14
N LEU A 18 -1.21 12.92 -22.19
CA LEU A 18 -2.23 13.96 -22.14
C LEU A 18 -3.64 13.38 -21.93
N ALA A 19 -3.98 12.29 -22.63
CA ALA A 19 -5.24 11.59 -22.46
C ALA A 19 -5.39 11.05 -21.03
N HIS A 20 -4.34 10.41 -20.51
CA HIS A 20 -4.33 9.89 -19.14
C HIS A 20 -4.55 11.01 -18.09
N ALA A 21 -3.87 12.14 -18.25
CA ALA A 21 -4.00 13.28 -17.33
C ALA A 21 -5.41 13.90 -17.33
N ARG A 22 -6.16 13.76 -18.41
CA ARG A 22 -7.57 14.21 -18.52
C ARG A 22 -8.57 13.20 -17.99
N GLY A 23 -8.12 11.98 -17.66
CA GLY A 23 -8.97 10.86 -17.27
C GLY A 23 -9.60 10.12 -18.45
N ASP A 24 -9.11 10.36 -19.68
CA ASP A 24 -9.54 9.65 -20.88
C ASP A 24 -8.84 8.27 -20.97
N ASP A 25 -9.42 7.35 -21.75
CA ASP A 25 -8.76 6.08 -22.05
C ASP A 25 -7.52 6.34 -22.93
N ALA A 26 -6.35 5.96 -22.42
CA ALA A 26 -5.06 6.38 -22.96
C ALA A 26 -4.16 5.21 -23.39
N ASP A 27 -4.65 3.97 -23.37
CA ASP A 27 -3.84 2.76 -23.64
C ASP A 27 -2.52 2.78 -22.84
N VAL A 28 -2.62 3.12 -21.55
CA VAL A 28 -1.52 3.18 -20.59
C VAL A 28 -1.72 2.16 -19.47
N VAL A 29 -0.62 1.59 -18.98
CA VAL A 29 -0.64 0.70 -17.82
C VAL A 29 -0.36 1.52 -16.56
N VAL A 30 -1.37 1.68 -15.72
CA VAL A 30 -1.22 2.31 -14.40
C VAL A 30 -1.02 1.23 -13.35
N HIS A 31 0.14 1.21 -12.71
CA HIS A 31 0.40 0.34 -11.57
C HIS A 31 0.00 1.02 -10.26
N GLU A 32 -1.30 1.00 -9.96
CA GLU A 32 -1.81 1.53 -8.69
C GLU A 32 -1.93 0.42 -7.64
N VAL A 33 -1.20 0.56 -6.53
CA VAL A 33 -1.37 -0.32 -5.36
C VAL A 33 -2.46 0.25 -4.46
N LYS A 34 -3.69 -0.18 -4.70
CA LYS A 34 -4.82 0.13 -3.81
C LYS A 34 -4.79 -0.81 -2.61
N LEU A 35 -4.54 -0.23 -1.44
CA LEU A 35 -4.79 -0.91 -0.17
C LEU A 35 -6.12 -0.39 0.33
N ASP A 36 -7.11 -1.28 0.50
CA ASP A 36 -8.41 -0.94 1.10
C ASP A 36 -8.27 -0.55 2.57
N ASP A 37 -9.39 -0.23 3.22
CA ASP A 37 -9.41 -0.02 4.67
C ASP A 37 -8.89 -1.26 5.41
N ILE A 38 -7.95 -1.03 6.32
CA ILE A 38 -7.22 -2.09 7.02
C ILE A 38 -7.85 -2.29 8.39
N ASP A 39 -8.42 -3.48 8.63
CA ASP A 39 -8.85 -3.89 9.97
C ASP A 39 -7.65 -4.26 10.84
N VAL A 40 -7.01 -3.25 11.42
CA VAL A 40 -5.85 -3.40 12.31
C VAL A 40 -6.17 -4.34 13.48
N LYS A 41 -7.39 -4.27 14.02
CA LYS A 41 -7.81 -5.08 15.18
C LYS A 41 -8.00 -6.54 14.78
N GLY A 42 -8.58 -6.79 13.61
CA GLY A 42 -8.69 -8.13 13.02
C GLY A 42 -7.33 -8.77 12.84
N ILE A 43 -6.40 -8.06 12.18
CA ILE A 43 -5.03 -8.54 11.92
C ILE A 43 -4.28 -8.83 13.24
N ARG A 44 -4.39 -7.97 14.24
CA ARG A 44 -3.77 -8.24 15.55
C ARG A 44 -4.28 -9.55 16.15
N LYS A 45 -5.59 -9.80 16.04
CA LYS A 45 -6.21 -11.01 16.59
C LYS A 45 -5.80 -12.26 15.83
N THR A 46 -5.56 -12.20 14.52
CA THR A 46 -5.06 -13.37 13.76
C THR A 46 -3.64 -13.75 14.18
N LEU A 47 -2.83 -12.77 14.61
CA LEU A 47 -1.49 -13.00 15.16
C LEU A 47 -1.50 -13.48 16.62
N ASN A 48 -2.65 -13.44 17.31
CA ASN A 48 -2.81 -13.78 18.72
C ASN A 48 -1.87 -13.01 19.68
N ILE A 49 -1.69 -11.71 19.41
CA ILE A 49 -0.86 -10.81 20.23
C ILE A 49 -1.68 -9.65 20.84
N THR A 50 -1.12 -9.06 21.89
CA THR A 50 -1.63 -7.88 22.58
C THR A 50 -1.45 -6.61 21.74
N GLN A 51 -2.17 -5.54 22.12
CA GLN A 51 -2.00 -4.23 21.49
C GLN A 51 -0.57 -3.69 21.68
N ASP A 52 0.04 -3.91 22.84
CA ASP A 52 1.39 -3.43 23.10
C ASP A 52 2.43 -4.17 22.25
N GLU A 53 2.30 -5.48 22.10
CA GLU A 53 3.17 -6.28 21.23
C GLU A 53 3.05 -5.84 19.76
N LEU A 54 1.83 -5.65 19.25
CA LEU A 54 1.66 -5.15 17.89
C LEU A 54 2.20 -3.72 17.71
N ALA A 55 2.06 -2.86 18.73
CA ALA A 55 2.58 -1.50 18.68
C ALA A 55 4.12 -1.50 18.59
N ILE A 56 4.79 -2.38 19.36
CA ILE A 56 6.24 -2.59 19.30
C ILE A 56 6.64 -3.08 17.90
N LEU A 57 5.97 -4.11 17.37
CA LEU A 57 6.27 -4.66 16.03
C LEU A 57 6.13 -3.62 14.92
N LEU A 58 5.15 -2.72 15.02
CA LEU A 58 4.92 -1.66 14.03
C LEU A 58 5.74 -0.39 14.29
N GLY A 59 6.50 -0.32 15.39
CA GLY A 59 7.27 0.87 15.77
C GLY A 59 6.40 2.08 16.08
N VAL A 60 5.22 1.88 16.65
CA VAL A 60 4.27 2.95 17.02
C VAL A 60 3.94 2.91 18.51
N SER A 61 3.36 3.98 19.04
CA SER A 61 2.87 3.96 20.42
C SER A 61 1.59 3.13 20.56
N ALA A 62 1.40 2.47 21.70
CA ALA A 62 0.17 1.74 22.04
C ALA A 62 -1.09 2.64 21.93
N SER A 63 -0.96 3.91 22.35
CA SER A 63 -2.03 4.91 22.17
C SER A 63 -2.34 5.18 20.69
N GLY A 64 -1.31 5.23 19.83
CA GLY A 64 -1.46 5.35 18.39
C GLY A 64 -2.17 4.15 17.77
N LEU A 65 -1.73 2.94 18.12
CA LEU A 65 -2.36 1.70 17.67
C LEU A 65 -3.83 1.61 18.10
N ARG A 66 -4.13 1.98 19.36
CA ARG A 66 -5.52 2.00 19.85
C ARG A 66 -6.41 2.94 19.05
N LYS A 67 -5.89 4.11 18.65
CA LYS A 67 -6.62 5.04 17.77
C LYS A 67 -6.84 4.46 16.37
N TRP A 68 -5.93 3.61 15.88
CA TRP A 68 -6.14 2.86 14.64
C TRP A 68 -7.24 1.81 14.78
N GLU A 69 -7.20 0.98 15.82
CA GLU A 69 -8.22 -0.04 16.06
C GLU A 69 -9.62 0.53 16.36
N GLN A 70 -9.69 1.80 16.76
CA GLN A 70 -10.95 2.52 17.01
C GLN A 70 -11.41 3.36 15.79
N GLY A 71 -10.66 3.40 14.69
CA GLY A 71 -10.98 4.20 13.51
C GLY A 71 -10.80 5.72 13.68
N GLN A 72 -10.24 6.18 14.80
CA GLN A 72 -9.98 7.61 15.03
C GLN A 72 -8.80 8.13 14.18
N ARG A 73 -7.90 7.22 13.80
CA ARG A 73 -6.77 7.46 12.89
C ARG A 73 -6.59 6.23 12.02
N HIS A 74 -5.86 6.37 10.93
CA HIS A 74 -5.58 5.27 10.01
C HIS A 74 -4.08 5.06 9.85
N PRO A 75 -3.62 3.81 9.67
CA PRO A 75 -2.25 3.53 9.29
C PRO A 75 -1.94 4.17 7.93
N ARG A 76 -0.71 4.67 7.76
CA ARG A 76 -0.24 5.33 6.54
C ARG A 76 1.12 4.77 6.12
N GLY A 77 1.45 4.93 4.83
CA GLY A 77 2.74 4.53 4.28
C GLY A 77 3.07 3.07 4.54
N ALA A 78 4.31 2.80 4.97
CA ALA A 78 4.84 1.45 5.22
C ALA A 78 3.99 0.63 6.19
N ALA A 79 3.35 1.25 7.19
CA ALA A 79 2.50 0.54 8.14
C ALA A 79 1.31 -0.16 7.45
N ARG A 80 0.74 0.44 6.40
CA ARG A 80 -0.35 -0.19 5.63
C ARG A 80 0.13 -1.44 4.90
N THR A 81 1.32 -1.36 4.31
CA THR A 81 1.92 -2.48 3.59
C THR A 81 2.25 -3.62 4.55
N LEU A 82 2.86 -3.31 5.68
CA LEU A 82 3.22 -4.31 6.68
C LEU A 82 1.99 -4.98 7.31
N LEU A 83 0.94 -4.21 7.61
CA LEU A 83 -0.35 -4.77 8.06
C LEU A 83 -0.96 -5.70 7.01
N LYS A 84 -0.86 -5.36 5.71
CA LYS A 84 -1.33 -6.24 4.63
C LYS A 84 -0.53 -7.54 4.56
N ILE A 85 0.78 -7.47 4.77
CA ILE A 85 1.65 -8.65 4.84
C ILE A 85 1.28 -9.49 6.08
N MET A 86 1.07 -8.88 7.24
CA MET A 86 0.63 -9.56 8.46
C MET A 86 -0.72 -10.27 8.28
N GLU A 87 -1.65 -9.67 7.52
CA GLU A 87 -2.94 -10.29 7.19
C GLU A 87 -2.77 -11.54 6.31
N LYS A 88 -1.88 -11.47 5.32
CA LYS A 88 -1.70 -12.53 4.31
C LYS A 88 -0.74 -13.63 4.73
N GLU A 89 0.32 -13.26 5.43
CA GLU A 89 1.48 -14.10 5.76
C GLU A 89 1.86 -13.96 7.25
N PRO A 90 0.92 -14.20 8.20
CA PRO A 90 1.14 -13.96 9.63
C PRO A 90 2.33 -14.74 10.19
N GLU A 91 2.48 -15.99 9.80
CA GLU A 91 3.59 -16.84 10.26
C GLU A 91 4.95 -16.35 9.76
N ALA A 92 5.01 -15.84 8.52
CA ALA A 92 6.26 -15.30 7.98
C ALA A 92 6.70 -14.06 8.75
N VAL A 93 5.75 -13.19 9.10
CA VAL A 93 6.05 -12.01 9.94
C VAL A 93 6.55 -12.45 11.30
N LEU A 94 5.84 -13.36 11.99
CA LEU A 94 6.25 -13.85 13.31
C LEU A 94 7.65 -14.48 13.28
N ARG A 95 7.96 -15.29 12.25
CA ARG A 95 9.31 -15.86 12.07
C ARG A 95 10.37 -14.78 11.81
N ALA A 96 10.05 -13.74 11.06
CA ALA A 96 11.01 -12.68 10.70
C ALA A 96 11.36 -11.75 11.87
N VAL A 97 10.45 -11.61 12.84
CA VAL A 97 10.61 -10.68 13.98
C VAL A 97 10.95 -11.38 15.30
N ALA A 98 10.86 -12.71 15.36
CA ALA A 98 11.33 -13.50 16.49
C ALA A 98 12.86 -13.61 16.47
N SER A 99 13.54 -12.57 16.94
CA SER A 99 15.00 -12.51 17.10
C SER A 99 15.38 -11.95 18.46
#